data_AF-A0A3D3LLI2-F1
#
_entry.id   AF-A0A3D3LLI2-F1
#
_cell.length_a   1.000
_cell.length_b   1.000
_cell.length_c   1.000
_cell.angle_alpha   90.00
_cell.angle_beta   90.00
_cell.angle_gamma   90.00
#
_symmetry.space_group_name_H-M   'P 1'
#
loop_
_entity.id
_entity.type
_entity.pdbx_description
1 polymer ?
#
loop_
_entity_poly.entity_id
_entity_poly.type
_entity_poly.pdbx_seq_one_letter_code
_entity_poly.pdbx_strand_id
1 'polypeptide(L)'
;LAVDGRERAYHVFKPDSLKDNAPVVINFHGSMGSGKNMRDLSGYDFDYLAVAHGFLVVYPDGYENHWNDCRSSASYAANVENIDDVSFVKAMVKDLQVDYGIDTSRVIVTGFSNGGHMVYRLAMETPESIFIAAPIAANMPVDANLDCTKSGKPVHMSIFNGTKDPINPYLGGLVEVLGNASRGEVLSSDETLNYWAGLA
;
A
#
# COMPACT_ATOMS: atom_id res chain seq x y z
N LEU A 1 16.71 -5.15 6.57
CA LEU A 1 16.96 -3.75 6.16
C LEU A 1 16.72 -2.90 7.39
N ALA A 2 17.76 -2.25 7.90
CA ALA A 2 17.63 -1.41 9.10
C ALA A 2 16.97 -0.06 8.76
N VAL A 3 15.79 0.19 9.33
CA VAL A 3 15.05 1.46 9.20
C VAL A 3 14.52 1.84 10.57
N ASP A 4 14.76 3.09 10.98
CA ASP A 4 14.34 3.61 12.29
C ASP A 4 14.75 2.71 13.47
N GLY A 5 16.00 2.23 13.43
CA GLY A 5 16.55 1.34 14.46
C GLY A 5 15.95 -0.07 14.48
N ARG A 6 15.13 -0.45 13.49
CA ARG A 6 14.45 -1.74 13.42
C ARG A 6 14.83 -2.50 12.16
N GLU A 7 14.92 -3.83 12.27
CA GLU A 7 15.04 -4.68 11.10
C GLU A 7 13.69 -4.87 10.42
N ARG A 8 13.60 -4.46 9.16
CA ARG A 8 12.44 -4.64 8.29
C ARG A 8 12.76 -5.64 7.17
N ALA A 9 11.75 -6.39 6.76
CA ALA A 9 11.88 -7.46 5.78
C ALA A 9 10.95 -7.23 4.57
N TYR A 10 11.38 -7.70 3.41
CA TYR A 10 10.60 -7.76 2.18
C TYR A 10 11.06 -8.94 1.33
N HIS A 11 10.17 -9.43 0.47
CA HIS A 11 10.41 -10.57 -0.41
C HIS A 11 10.40 -10.09 -1.85
N VAL A 12 11.49 -10.33 -2.58
CA VAL A 12 11.63 -9.92 -3.98
C VAL A 12 11.37 -11.12 -4.89
N PHE A 13 10.53 -10.92 -5.90
CA PHE A 13 10.48 -11.79 -7.06
C PHE A 13 11.14 -11.10 -8.25
N LYS A 14 12.27 -11.66 -8.68
CA LYS A 14 13.02 -11.25 -9.86
C LYS A 14 12.78 -12.26 -10.98
N PRO A 15 12.09 -11.90 -12.08
CA PRO A 15 11.99 -12.79 -13.23
C PRO A 15 13.32 -12.82 -14.02
N ASP A 16 13.62 -13.93 -14.69
CA ASP A 16 14.76 -14.01 -15.61
C ASP A 16 14.63 -13.03 -16.79
N SER A 17 13.41 -12.63 -17.12
CA SER A 17 13.07 -11.64 -18.14
C SER A 17 13.13 -10.19 -17.66
N LEU A 18 13.66 -9.93 -16.45
CA LEU A 18 13.80 -8.58 -15.92
C LEU A 18 14.58 -7.69 -16.90
N LYS A 19 13.98 -6.56 -17.28
CA LYS A 19 14.59 -5.59 -18.19
C LYS A 19 15.53 -4.65 -17.43
N ASP A 20 16.51 -4.10 -18.14
CA ASP A 20 17.30 -2.99 -17.61
C ASP A 20 16.39 -1.80 -17.30
N ASN A 21 16.68 -1.07 -16.21
CA ASN A 21 15.86 0.04 -15.73
C ASN A 21 14.38 -0.37 -15.56
N ALA A 22 14.11 -1.61 -15.13
CA ALA A 22 12.74 -2.11 -15.02
C ALA A 22 11.87 -1.28 -14.04
N PRO A 23 10.56 -1.17 -14.29
CA PRO A 23 9.63 -0.70 -13.27
C PRO A 23 9.54 -1.71 -12.13
N VAL A 24 9.04 -1.27 -10.99
CA VAL A 24 8.80 -2.12 -9.81
C VAL A 24 7.34 -2.06 -9.39
N VAL A 25 6.76 -3.21 -9.04
CA VAL A 25 5.47 -3.33 -8.38
C VAL A 25 5.69 -3.72 -6.93
N ILE A 26 5.23 -2.88 -6.00
CA ILE A 26 5.23 -3.18 -4.57
C ILE A 26 3.80 -3.56 -4.17
N ASN A 27 3.61 -4.77 -3.66
CA ASN A 27 2.31 -5.31 -3.29
C ASN A 27 2.19 -5.54 -1.78
N PHE A 28 1.43 -4.67 -1.10
CA PHE A 28 1.26 -4.65 0.35
C PHE A 28 0.17 -5.62 0.83
N HIS A 29 0.50 -6.42 1.85
CA HIS A 29 -0.44 -7.34 2.48
C HIS A 29 -1.53 -6.64 3.31
N GLY A 30 -2.67 -7.30 3.52
CA GLY A 30 -3.71 -6.86 4.45
C GLY A 30 -3.38 -7.11 5.93
N SER A 31 -4.26 -6.70 6.83
CA SER A 31 -4.08 -6.89 8.28
C SER A 31 -3.79 -8.35 8.63
N MET A 32 -2.89 -8.58 9.59
CA MET A 32 -2.48 -9.91 10.07
C MET A 32 -1.76 -10.77 9.01
N GLY A 33 -1.42 -10.19 7.85
CA GLY A 33 -0.71 -10.86 6.76
C GLY A 33 0.80 -10.68 6.81
N SER A 34 1.46 -11.18 5.77
CA SER A 34 2.89 -10.97 5.47
C SER A 34 3.06 -10.83 3.96
N GLY A 35 4.22 -10.36 3.50
CA GLY A 35 4.54 -10.26 2.08
C GLY A 35 4.43 -11.62 1.37
N LYS A 36 4.91 -12.70 1.99
CA LYS A 36 4.73 -14.06 1.47
C LYS A 36 3.26 -14.44 1.35
N ASN A 37 2.46 -14.17 2.37
CA ASN A 37 1.03 -14.45 2.32
C ASN A 37 0.33 -13.61 1.24
N MET A 38 0.73 -12.36 1.00
CA MET A 38 0.17 -11.54 -0.09
C MET A 38 0.52 -12.10 -1.47
N ARG A 39 1.75 -12.59 -1.65
CA ARG A 39 2.14 -13.29 -2.88
C ARG A 39 1.25 -14.50 -3.13
N ASP A 40 1.04 -15.35 -2.12
CA ASP A 40 0.13 -16.50 -2.20
C ASP A 40 -1.32 -16.09 -2.44
N LEU A 41 -1.81 -15.07 -1.73
CA LEU A 41 -3.20 -14.57 -1.83
C LEU A 41 -3.49 -14.02 -3.22
N SER A 42 -2.50 -13.38 -3.86
CA SER A 42 -2.58 -12.92 -5.25
C SER A 42 -2.47 -14.05 -6.28
N GLY A 43 -2.40 -15.31 -5.85
CA GLY A 43 -2.29 -16.46 -6.76
C GLY A 43 -1.02 -16.47 -7.61
N TYR A 44 0.03 -15.76 -7.18
CA TYR A 44 1.25 -15.52 -7.97
C TYR A 44 1.01 -14.73 -9.29
N ASP A 45 -0.15 -14.09 -9.47
CA ASP A 45 -0.48 -13.38 -10.72
C ASP A 45 0.53 -12.27 -11.05
N PHE A 46 1.01 -11.54 -10.05
CA PHE A 46 2.04 -10.51 -10.25
C PHE A 46 3.37 -11.11 -10.71
N ASP A 47 3.73 -12.32 -10.27
CA ASP A 47 4.95 -13.00 -10.74
C ASP A 47 4.81 -13.42 -12.20
N TYR A 48 3.65 -13.98 -12.58
CA TYR A 48 3.38 -14.34 -13.98
C TYR A 48 3.41 -13.11 -14.89
N LEU A 49 2.81 -12.00 -14.46
CA LEU A 49 2.87 -10.72 -15.18
C LEU A 49 4.31 -10.19 -15.25
N ALA A 50 5.09 -10.32 -14.17
CA ALA A 50 6.49 -9.91 -14.14
C ALA A 50 7.34 -10.71 -15.14
N VAL A 51 7.12 -12.02 -15.25
CA VAL A 51 7.76 -12.86 -16.28
C VAL A 51 7.36 -12.41 -17.68
N ALA A 52 6.07 -12.14 -17.92
CA ALA A 52 5.57 -11.75 -19.23
C ALA A 52 6.04 -10.36 -19.68
N HIS A 53 6.19 -9.42 -18.75
CA HIS A 53 6.42 -8.01 -19.07
C HIS A 53 7.80 -7.46 -18.67
N GLY A 54 8.55 -8.20 -17.84
CA GLY A 54 9.93 -7.90 -17.45
C GLY A 54 10.05 -6.78 -16.42
N PHE A 55 9.34 -6.91 -15.28
CA PHE A 55 9.39 -5.97 -14.15
C PHE A 55 9.71 -6.66 -12.83
N LEU A 56 10.12 -5.90 -11.81
CA LEU A 56 10.40 -6.42 -10.48
C LEU A 56 9.14 -6.44 -9.62
N VAL A 57 8.94 -7.47 -8.79
CA VAL A 57 7.84 -7.50 -7.80
C VAL A 57 8.40 -7.60 -6.40
N VAL A 58 7.84 -6.83 -5.48
CA VAL A 58 8.26 -6.80 -4.09
C VAL A 58 7.05 -6.91 -3.18
N TYR A 59 7.17 -7.79 -2.18
CA TYR A 59 6.16 -8.06 -1.18
C TYR A 59 6.75 -7.75 0.20
N PRO A 60 6.55 -6.53 0.73
CA PRO A 60 7.13 -6.14 2.01
C PRO A 60 6.34 -6.68 3.21
N ASP A 61 7.01 -6.81 4.36
CA ASP A 61 6.40 -7.17 5.64
C ASP A 61 6.11 -5.92 6.50
N GLY A 62 4.87 -5.81 6.95
CA GLY A 62 4.40 -4.81 7.91
C GLY A 62 4.89 -5.10 9.33
N TYR A 63 4.97 -4.06 10.16
CA TYR A 63 5.34 -4.21 11.55
C TYR A 63 4.22 -4.91 12.32
N GLU A 64 4.55 -6.01 13.00
CA GLU A 64 3.57 -6.88 13.67
C GLU A 64 2.34 -7.19 12.78
N ASN A 65 2.63 -7.50 11.51
CA ASN A 65 1.65 -7.88 10.50
C ASN A 65 0.62 -6.78 10.16
N HIS A 66 0.96 -5.51 10.40
CA HIS A 66 0.15 -4.35 10.04
C HIS A 66 1.01 -3.22 9.44
N TRP A 67 0.34 -2.33 8.71
CA TRP A 67 0.88 -1.05 8.25
C TRP A 67 0.29 0.09 9.08
N ASN A 68 1.10 1.10 9.38
CA ASN A 68 0.62 2.39 9.84
C ASN A 68 0.02 3.15 8.64
N ASP A 69 -1.31 3.25 8.58
CA ASP A 69 -2.05 3.47 7.34
C ASP A 69 -3.02 4.66 7.40
N CYS A 70 -2.67 5.67 8.19
CA CYS A 70 -3.39 6.94 8.33
C CYS A 70 -4.71 6.88 9.09
N ARG A 71 -5.04 5.77 9.77
CA ARG A 71 -6.27 5.63 10.54
C ARG A 71 -5.98 5.87 12.01
N SER A 72 -6.22 7.10 12.47
CA SER A 72 -5.83 7.57 13.81
C SER A 72 -6.43 6.75 14.96
N SER A 73 -7.62 6.18 14.76
CA SER A 73 -8.27 5.33 15.76
C SER A 73 -7.70 3.91 15.85
N ALA A 74 -6.90 3.48 14.86
CA ALA A 74 -6.43 2.10 14.75
C ALA A 74 -5.58 1.68 15.96
N SER A 75 -5.94 0.55 16.56
CA SER A 75 -5.33 0.07 17.80
C SER A 75 -4.22 -0.96 17.60
N TYR A 76 -3.83 -1.28 16.37
CA TYR A 76 -2.70 -2.19 16.12
C TYR A 76 -1.36 -1.47 16.32
N ALA A 77 -0.34 -2.23 16.69
CA ALA A 77 0.96 -1.70 17.11
C ALA A 77 1.60 -0.78 16.06
N ALA A 78 1.47 -1.08 14.77
CA ALA A 78 1.99 -0.22 13.71
C ALA A 78 1.48 1.24 13.81
N ASN A 79 0.20 1.43 14.15
CA ASN A 79 -0.39 2.76 14.33
C ASN A 79 -0.05 3.36 15.71
N VAL A 80 -0.23 2.57 16.78
CA VAL A 80 -0.03 3.05 18.17
C VAL A 80 1.42 3.45 18.45
N GLU A 81 2.38 2.70 17.91
CA GLU A 81 3.81 3.02 18.01
C GLU A 81 4.28 4.01 16.93
N ASN A 82 3.37 4.48 16.07
CA ASN A 82 3.66 5.40 14.97
C ASN A 82 4.83 4.92 14.08
N ILE A 83 4.75 3.68 13.60
CA ILE A 83 5.80 3.10 12.75
C ILE A 83 5.92 3.89 11.45
N ASP A 84 7.16 4.26 11.09
CA ASP A 84 7.46 4.98 9.86
C ASP A 84 7.59 4.02 8.66
N ASP A 85 6.45 3.55 8.19
CA ASP A 85 6.37 2.69 7.00
C ASP A 85 6.72 3.45 5.70
N VAL A 86 6.61 4.78 5.68
CA VAL A 86 7.00 5.59 4.51
C VAL A 86 8.51 5.58 4.32
N SER A 87 9.28 5.81 5.40
CA SER A 87 10.73 5.70 5.35
C SER A 87 11.19 4.29 5.03
N PHE A 88 10.46 3.26 5.49
CA PHE A 88 10.74 1.88 5.11
C PHE A 88 10.59 1.66 3.60
N VAL A 89 9.49 2.12 3.00
CA VAL A 89 9.28 1.99 1.54
C VAL A 89 10.34 2.76 0.76
N LYS A 90 10.70 3.99 1.18
CA LYS A 90 11.79 4.76 0.54
C LYS A 90 13.14 4.05 0.61
N ALA A 91 13.50 3.52 1.78
CA ALA A 91 14.74 2.78 1.96
C ALA A 91 14.77 1.50 1.13
N MET A 92 13.64 0.78 1.07
CA MET A 92 13.47 -0.40 0.24
C MET A 92 13.63 -0.07 -1.25
N VAL A 93 12.97 0.97 -1.78
CA VAL A 93 13.12 1.39 -3.19
C VAL A 93 14.57 1.72 -3.53
N LYS A 94 15.29 2.40 -2.62
CA LYS A 94 16.72 2.68 -2.78
C LYS A 94 17.56 1.40 -2.83
N ASP A 95 17.29 0.45 -1.95
CA ASP A 95 17.99 -0.83 -1.92
C ASP A 95 17.77 -1.62 -3.22
N LEU A 96 16.52 -1.66 -3.71
CA LEU A 96 16.17 -2.31 -4.98
C LEU A 96 16.85 -1.62 -6.18
N GLN A 97 17.03 -0.30 -6.14
CA GLN A 97 17.76 0.42 -7.18
C GLN A 97 19.23 -0.01 -7.23
N VAL A 98 19.87 -0.18 -6.08
CA VAL A 98 21.27 -0.62 -5.98
C VAL A 98 21.41 -2.07 -6.44
N ASP A 99 20.52 -2.96 -6.01
CA ASP A 99 20.65 -4.39 -6.24
C ASP A 99 20.16 -4.86 -7.62
N TYR A 100 19.15 -4.18 -8.18
CA TYR A 100 18.47 -4.61 -9.40
C TYR A 100 18.45 -3.55 -10.51
N GLY A 101 18.91 -2.32 -10.25
CA GLY A 101 18.93 -1.26 -11.26
C GLY A 101 17.53 -0.85 -11.72
N ILE A 102 16.53 -0.86 -10.84
CA ILE A 102 15.17 -0.43 -11.17
C ILE A 102 15.09 1.06 -11.52
N ASP A 103 14.09 1.43 -12.30
CA ASP A 103 13.73 2.81 -12.57
C ASP A 103 12.82 3.35 -11.46
N THR A 104 13.38 4.21 -10.61
CA THR A 104 12.68 4.80 -9.46
C THR A 104 11.59 5.79 -9.86
N SER A 105 11.50 6.20 -11.14
CA SER A 105 10.37 6.98 -11.65
C SER A 105 9.17 6.13 -12.03
N ARG A 106 9.31 4.79 -12.05
CA ARG A 106 8.25 3.83 -12.41
C ARG A 106 7.95 2.85 -11.27
N VAL A 107 7.76 3.41 -10.08
CA VAL A 107 7.31 2.67 -8.88
C VAL A 107 5.79 2.60 -8.86
N ILE A 108 5.25 1.40 -8.98
CA ILE A 108 3.83 1.09 -8.89
C ILE A 108 3.55 0.48 -7.53
N VAL A 109 2.56 1.01 -6.81
CA VAL A 109 2.16 0.52 -5.49
C VAL A 109 0.74 0.01 -5.52
N THR A 110 0.52 -1.17 -4.95
CA THR A 110 -0.80 -1.79 -4.81
C THR A 110 -0.86 -2.56 -3.50
N GLY A 111 -2.06 -2.86 -3.01
CA GLY A 111 -2.19 -3.62 -1.77
C GLY A 111 -3.65 -3.82 -1.38
N PHE A 112 -3.86 -4.81 -0.52
CA PHE A 112 -5.19 -5.25 -0.11
C PHE A 112 -5.53 -4.78 1.32
N SER A 113 -6.75 -4.26 1.53
CA SER A 113 -7.25 -3.87 2.85
C SER A 113 -6.32 -2.88 3.56
N ASN A 114 -5.74 -3.19 4.73
CA ASN A 114 -4.72 -2.36 5.40
C ASN A 114 -3.53 -2.02 4.47
N GLY A 115 -3.12 -2.91 3.57
CA GLY A 115 -2.13 -2.60 2.52
C GLY A 115 -2.64 -1.61 1.49
N GLY A 116 -3.95 -1.61 1.18
CA GLY A 116 -4.58 -0.59 0.34
C GLY A 116 -4.64 0.78 1.02
N HIS A 117 -4.80 0.82 2.34
CA HIS A 117 -4.69 2.07 3.10
C HIS A 117 -3.25 2.59 3.14
N MET A 118 -2.26 1.68 3.23
CA MET A 118 -0.85 2.04 3.07
C MET A 118 -0.56 2.65 1.68
N VAL A 119 -1.22 2.15 0.62
CA VAL A 119 -1.14 2.77 -0.72
C VAL A 119 -1.69 4.20 -0.71
N TYR A 120 -2.83 4.47 -0.06
CA TYR A 120 -3.32 5.84 0.09
C TYR A 120 -2.34 6.72 0.89
N ARG A 121 -1.73 6.20 1.97
CA ARG A 121 -0.70 6.91 2.71
C ARG A 121 0.44 7.38 1.81
N LEU A 122 1.02 6.45 1.04
CA LEU A 122 2.12 6.77 0.12
C LEU A 122 1.70 7.80 -0.93
N ALA A 123 0.50 7.69 -1.49
CA ALA A 123 -0.01 8.66 -2.45
C ALA A 123 -0.24 10.04 -1.82
N MET A 124 -0.66 10.11 -0.56
CA MET A 124 -0.84 11.38 0.15
C MET A 124 0.48 12.03 0.55
N GLU A 125 1.43 11.27 1.10
CA GLU A 125 2.63 11.81 1.73
C GLU A 125 3.85 11.86 0.79
N THR A 126 3.86 11.05 -0.25
CA THR A 126 4.99 10.91 -1.20
C THR A 126 4.57 10.81 -2.66
N PRO A 127 3.65 11.66 -3.15
CA PRO A 127 3.09 11.56 -4.51
C PRO A 127 4.16 11.58 -5.60
N GLU A 128 5.28 12.29 -5.39
CA GLU A 128 6.39 12.36 -6.34
C GLU A 128 7.18 11.06 -6.49
N SER A 129 7.05 10.15 -5.52
CA SER A 129 7.76 8.86 -5.50
C SER A 129 6.93 7.73 -6.12
N ILE A 130 5.68 8.01 -6.54
CA ILE A 130 4.71 7.00 -6.98
C ILE A 130 4.31 7.28 -8.42
N PHE A 131 4.54 6.32 -9.30
CA PHE A 131 4.07 6.38 -10.68
C PHE A 131 2.58 6.05 -10.75
N ILE A 132 2.15 4.92 -10.16
CA ILE A 132 0.74 4.50 -10.10
C ILE A 132 0.45 3.97 -8.69
N ALA A 133 -0.69 4.39 -8.14
CA ALA A 133 -1.27 3.86 -6.92
C ALA A 133 -2.55 3.08 -7.23
N ALA A 134 -2.62 1.84 -6.75
CA ALA A 134 -3.74 0.93 -7.00
C ALA A 134 -4.23 0.24 -5.70
N PRO A 135 -4.95 0.95 -4.82
CA PRO A 135 -5.48 0.39 -3.59
C PRO A 135 -6.65 -0.57 -3.86
N ILE A 136 -6.70 -1.68 -3.12
CA ILE A 136 -7.71 -2.74 -3.25
C ILE A 136 -8.42 -2.92 -1.90
N ALA A 137 -9.76 -2.96 -1.90
CA ALA A 137 -10.60 -3.14 -0.72
C ALA A 137 -10.29 -2.11 0.39
N ALA A 138 -10.16 -0.86 -0.02
CA ALA A 138 -9.82 0.26 0.84
C ALA A 138 -10.47 1.56 0.34
N ASN A 139 -11.04 2.31 1.28
CA ASN A 139 -11.44 3.69 1.10
C ASN A 139 -10.58 4.61 1.96
N MET A 140 -10.50 5.89 1.62
CA MET A 140 -9.78 6.85 2.44
C MET A 140 -10.45 7.03 3.80
N PRO A 141 -9.71 7.22 4.90
CA PRO A 141 -10.28 7.61 6.18
C PRO A 141 -11.04 8.93 6.08
N VAL A 142 -12.13 9.08 6.84
CA VAL A 142 -12.76 10.40 7.02
C VAL A 142 -11.78 11.36 7.70
N ASP A 143 -11.93 12.67 7.51
CA ASP A 143 -10.98 13.66 8.04
C ASP A 143 -10.79 13.56 9.57
N ALA A 144 -11.84 13.20 10.32
CA ALA A 144 -11.76 12.99 11.77
C ALA A 144 -10.93 11.75 12.19
N ASN A 145 -10.74 10.78 11.28
CA ASN A 145 -9.99 9.55 11.47
C ASN A 145 -8.66 9.55 10.69
N LEU A 146 -8.29 10.68 10.07
CA LEU A 146 -7.10 10.80 9.25
C LEU A 146 -5.99 11.55 10.01
N ASP A 147 -4.84 10.92 10.23
CA ASP A 147 -3.66 11.54 10.85
C ASP A 147 -2.46 11.72 9.90
N CYS A 148 -2.61 11.31 8.63
CA CYS A 148 -1.63 11.62 7.58
C CYS A 148 -1.87 12.98 6.93
N THR A 149 -0.80 13.56 6.39
CA THR A 149 -0.87 14.84 5.67
C THR A 149 -1.15 14.64 4.19
N LYS A 150 -2.26 15.20 3.69
CA LYS A 150 -2.59 15.26 2.26
C LYS A 150 -1.66 16.26 1.56
N SER A 151 -0.82 15.81 0.63
CA SER A 151 0.03 16.71 -0.19
C SER A 151 -0.75 17.61 -1.16
N GLY A 152 -1.99 17.23 -1.51
CA GLY A 152 -2.81 17.91 -2.51
C GLY A 152 -2.28 17.80 -3.95
N LYS A 153 -1.33 16.89 -4.21
CA LYS A 153 -0.80 16.64 -5.56
C LYS A 153 -1.47 15.43 -6.20
N PRO A 154 -1.70 15.44 -7.52
CA PRO A 154 -2.25 14.29 -8.22
C PRO A 154 -1.27 13.11 -8.29
N VAL A 155 -1.80 11.90 -8.29
CA VAL A 155 -1.11 10.62 -8.55
C VAL A 155 -1.99 9.81 -9.49
N HIS A 156 -1.42 9.05 -10.43
CA HIS A 156 -2.21 8.13 -11.24
C HIS A 156 -2.85 7.06 -10.34
N MET A 157 -4.17 7.10 -10.22
CA MET A 157 -4.92 6.32 -9.22
C MET A 157 -5.85 5.32 -9.89
N SER A 158 -5.92 4.08 -9.39
CA SER A 158 -6.87 3.04 -9.82
C SER A 158 -7.44 2.32 -8.60
N ILE A 159 -8.70 2.61 -8.27
CA ILE A 159 -9.33 2.13 -7.03
C ILE A 159 -10.17 0.89 -7.33
N PHE A 160 -10.00 -0.17 -6.52
CA PHE A 160 -10.74 -1.43 -6.66
C PHE A 160 -11.47 -1.78 -5.36
N ASN A 161 -12.78 -1.53 -5.30
CA ASN A 161 -13.60 -1.83 -4.12
C ASN A 161 -14.82 -2.69 -4.47
N GLY A 162 -15.11 -3.68 -3.62
CA GLY A 162 -16.27 -4.55 -3.78
C GLY A 162 -17.53 -3.92 -3.19
N THR A 163 -18.62 -3.88 -3.95
CA THR A 163 -19.91 -3.30 -3.50
C THR A 163 -20.59 -4.05 -2.36
N LYS A 164 -20.09 -5.24 -2.02
CA LYS A 164 -20.58 -6.10 -0.92
C LYS A 164 -19.50 -6.36 0.14
N ASP A 165 -18.44 -5.57 0.19
CA ASP A 165 -17.41 -5.70 1.22
C ASP A 165 -18.02 -5.39 2.61
N PRO A 166 -18.09 -6.36 3.53
CA PRO A 166 -18.67 -6.16 4.86
C PRO A 166 -17.67 -5.56 5.86
N ILE A 167 -16.39 -5.42 5.48
CA ILE A 167 -15.30 -4.96 6.33
C ILE A 167 -14.98 -3.50 6.04
N ASN A 168 -14.76 -3.16 4.76
CA ASN A 168 -14.54 -1.79 4.31
C ASN A 168 -15.70 -1.38 3.39
N PRO A 169 -16.78 -0.78 3.94
CA PRO A 169 -18.02 -0.62 3.20
C PRO A 169 -17.85 0.27 1.96
N TYR A 170 -18.36 -0.18 0.81
CA TYR A 170 -18.33 0.60 -0.44
C TYR A 170 -18.97 1.99 -0.29
N LEU A 171 -20.05 2.08 0.50
CA LEU A 171 -20.77 3.33 0.77
C LEU A 171 -20.17 4.16 1.91
N GLY A 172 -18.98 3.78 2.40
CA GLY A 172 -18.35 4.41 3.55
C GLY A 172 -18.96 4.00 4.89
N GLY A 173 -18.36 4.48 5.97
CA GLY A 173 -18.76 4.17 7.33
C GLY A 173 -17.71 3.36 8.09
N LEU A 174 -18.14 2.68 9.15
CA LEU A 174 -17.26 2.02 10.10
C LEU A 174 -16.55 0.81 9.50
N VAL A 175 -15.23 0.76 9.64
CA VAL A 175 -14.42 -0.40 9.28
C VAL A 175 -14.37 -1.37 10.45
N GLU A 176 -14.92 -2.56 10.25
CA GLU A 176 -15.00 -3.61 11.27
C GLU A 176 -14.35 -4.91 10.78
N VAL A 177 -13.37 -5.41 11.54
CA VAL A 177 -12.71 -6.69 11.26
C VAL A 177 -13.01 -7.64 12.40
N LEU A 178 -13.82 -8.67 12.15
CA LEU A 178 -14.16 -9.71 13.15
C LEU A 178 -14.70 -9.11 14.48
N GLY A 179 -15.58 -8.11 14.42
CA GLY A 179 -16.10 -7.42 15.62
C GLY A 179 -15.23 -6.27 16.12
N ASN A 180 -14.03 -6.07 15.56
CA ASN A 180 -13.12 -5.01 15.96
C ASN A 180 -13.32 -3.76 15.08
N ALA A 181 -13.98 -2.75 15.66
CA ALA A 181 -14.27 -1.45 15.07
C ALA A 181 -13.15 -0.40 15.25
N SER A 182 -11.98 -0.78 15.77
CA SER A 182 -10.90 0.18 16.08
C SER A 182 -10.37 0.93 14.86
N ARG A 183 -10.66 0.50 13.62
CA ARG A 183 -10.13 1.16 12.43
C ARG A 183 -10.89 2.45 12.06
N GLY A 184 -12.01 2.71 12.73
CA GLY A 184 -12.79 3.93 12.56
C GLY A 184 -13.50 4.01 11.22
N GLU A 185 -13.99 5.20 10.91
CA GLU A 185 -14.79 5.45 9.71
C GLU A 185 -13.91 5.78 8.49
N VAL A 186 -14.41 5.37 7.32
CA VAL A 186 -13.86 5.70 6.00
C VAL A 186 -14.92 6.38 5.13
N LEU A 187 -14.46 7.18 4.18
CA LEU A 187 -15.28 7.72 3.09
C LEU A 187 -15.89 6.60 2.25
N SER A 188 -16.93 6.93 1.47
CA SER A 188 -17.38 6.04 0.40
C SER A 188 -16.35 5.92 -0.72
N SER A 189 -16.52 4.90 -1.56
CA SER A 189 -15.70 4.73 -2.77
C SER A 189 -15.87 5.87 -3.75
N ASP A 190 -17.07 6.44 -3.87
CA ASP A 190 -17.34 7.59 -4.73
C ASP A 190 -16.67 8.86 -4.17
N GLU A 191 -16.75 9.11 -2.87
CA GLU A 191 -16.06 10.25 -2.23
C GLU A 191 -14.54 10.12 -2.32
N THR A 192 -14.01 8.90 -2.10
CA THR A 192 -12.57 8.62 -2.25
C THR A 192 -12.12 8.87 -3.68
N LEU A 193 -12.86 8.38 -4.68
CA LEU A 193 -12.59 8.64 -6.09
C LEU A 193 -12.64 10.13 -6.42
N ASN A 194 -13.68 10.83 -5.97
CA ASN A 194 -13.88 12.25 -6.23
C ASN A 194 -12.76 13.12 -5.63
N TYR A 195 -12.24 12.76 -4.45
CA TYR A 195 -11.07 13.41 -3.89
C TYR A 195 -9.87 13.33 -4.84
N TRP A 196 -9.49 12.11 -5.28
CA TRP A 196 -8.33 11.94 -6.16
C TRP A 196 -8.53 12.54 -7.55
N ALA A 197 -9.74 12.40 -8.12
CA ALA A 197 -10.08 12.99 -9.41
C ALA A 197 -10.06 14.52 -9.38
N GLY A 198 -10.37 15.13 -8.23
CA GLY A 198 -10.34 16.59 -8.03
C GLY A 198 -8.94 17.20 -7.93
N LEU A 199 -7.88 16.39 -7.82
CA LEU A 199 -6.49 16.87 -7.78
C LEU A 199 -5.85 16.98 -9.17
N ALA A 200 -6.49 16.43 -10.21
CA ALA A 200 -5.98 16.33 -11.58
C ALA A 200 -6.23 17.58 -12.43
#